data_AF-A0A8R1I9G1-F1
#
_entry.id   AF-A0A8R1I9G1-F1
#
_cell.length_a   1.000
_cell.length_b   1.000
_cell.length_c   1.000
_cell.angle_alpha   90.00
_cell.angle_beta   90.00
_cell.angle_gamma   90.00
#
_symmetry.space_group_name_H-M   'P 1'
#
loop_
_entity.id
_entity.type
_entity.pdbx_description
1 polymer ?
#
loop_
_entity_poly.entity_id
_entity_poly.type
_entity_poly.pdbx_seq_one_letter_code
_entity_poly.pdbx_strand_id
1 'polypeptide(L)'
;MNQNSQQQIVTILNNTNSYLQANGMTMTEAQINDTSNSLLSIASSLTSALQVALNNPLSSDLAANLNYATTNYNDLYNVLPSDPDNIVYVEEMSSDEWAAYVTNMMQKSIAKTLANQLATTLDTLESTLAARAIATGNLPYYYSNYADGTGMVIAIDDASYLVGTPQMCDEWNFTLPSPVTHLNTNLITETTLIQIGLICYRTNPRTYADNFDMLITSGALEAHIKDENQNLIELVMDLSKVL
;
A
#
# COMPACT_ATOMS: atom_id res chain seq x y z
N MET A 1 20.87 2.65 2.38
CA MET A 1 20.09 2.96 3.59
C MET A 1 20.18 1.76 4.51
N ASN A 2 20.28 1.94 5.84
CA ASN A 2 20.39 0.84 6.80
C ASN A 2 19.02 0.49 7.42
N GLN A 3 18.95 -0.62 8.15
CA GLN A 3 17.73 -1.12 8.79
C GLN A 3 17.14 -0.12 9.80
N ASN A 4 17.98 0.62 10.53
CA ASN A 4 17.53 1.62 11.49
C ASN A 4 16.74 2.74 10.82
N SER A 5 17.21 3.23 9.67
CA SER A 5 16.47 4.23 8.88
C SER A 5 15.14 3.68 8.37
N GLN A 6 15.08 2.41 7.97
CA GLN A 6 13.83 1.78 7.55
C GLN A 6 12.81 1.66 8.70
N GLN A 7 13.27 1.31 9.91
CA GLN A 7 12.42 1.29 11.12
C GLN A 7 11.91 2.69 11.50
N GLN A 8 12.72 3.73 11.27
CA GLN A 8 12.27 5.11 11.47
C GLN A 8 11.14 5.48 10.51
N ILE A 9 11.17 5.02 9.25
CA ILE A 9 10.07 5.23 8.30
C ILE A 9 8.79 4.54 8.80
N VAL A 10 8.87 3.30 9.29
CA VAL A 10 7.72 2.62 9.91
C VAL A 10 7.15 3.45 11.07
N THR A 11 8.02 3.97 11.94
CA THR A 11 7.61 4.82 13.07
C THR A 11 6.92 6.09 12.60
N ILE A 12 7.43 6.75 11.55
CA ILE A 12 6.81 7.94 10.96
C ILE A 12 5.42 7.60 10.41
N LEU A 13 5.29 6.52 9.64
CA LEU A 13 3.99 6.11 9.08
C LEU A 13 2.98 5.77 10.17
N ASN A 14 3.40 5.11 11.25
CA ASN A 14 2.56 4.83 12.42
C ASN A 14 2.08 6.11 13.10
N ASN A 15 3.01 7.04 13.36
CA ASN A 15 2.68 8.31 14.01
C ASN A 15 1.73 9.14 13.14
N THR A 16 1.96 9.18 11.82
CA THR A 16 1.07 9.86 10.87
C THR A 16 -0.30 9.19 10.84
N ASN A 17 -0.37 7.87 10.85
CA ASN A 17 -1.64 7.15 10.92
C ASN A 17 -2.43 7.50 12.18
N SER A 18 -1.78 7.44 13.36
CA SER A 18 -2.42 7.84 14.61
C SER A 18 -2.85 9.32 14.62
N TYR A 19 -2.05 10.20 14.03
CA TYR A 19 -2.40 11.61 13.91
C TYR A 19 -3.63 11.83 13.03
N LEU A 20 -3.69 11.17 11.87
CA LEU A 20 -4.84 11.20 10.96
C LEU A 20 -6.11 10.66 11.65
N GLN A 21 -6.02 9.54 12.36
CA GLN A 21 -7.16 8.99 13.11
C GLN A 21 -7.69 9.97 14.18
N ALA A 22 -6.78 10.66 14.87
CA ALA A 22 -7.17 11.56 15.95
C ALA A 22 -7.62 12.95 15.48
N ASN A 23 -7.08 13.46 14.38
CA ASN A 23 -7.24 14.87 13.97
C ASN A 23 -7.77 15.05 12.55
N GLY A 24 -7.88 13.97 11.76
CA GLY A 24 -8.18 14.03 10.33
C GLY A 24 -9.42 14.85 10.00
N MET A 25 -10.49 14.70 10.79
CA MET A 25 -11.75 15.42 10.61
C MET A 25 -11.64 16.94 10.82
N THR A 26 -10.68 17.41 11.63
CA THR A 26 -10.52 18.83 11.99
C THR A 26 -9.35 19.50 11.29
N MET A 27 -8.51 18.73 10.59
CA MET A 27 -7.43 19.28 9.78
C MET A 27 -7.96 20.22 8.69
N THR A 28 -7.21 21.27 8.44
CA THR A 28 -7.42 22.16 7.29
C THR A 28 -7.08 21.45 5.98
N GLU A 29 -7.60 21.96 4.87
CA GLU A 29 -7.27 21.43 3.53
C GLU A 29 -5.77 21.46 3.25
N ALA A 30 -5.08 22.54 3.64
CA ALA A 30 -3.63 22.65 3.51
C ALA A 30 -2.90 21.54 4.27
N GLN A 31 -3.27 21.29 5.54
CA GLN A 31 -2.66 20.22 6.34
C GLN A 31 -2.90 18.82 5.75
N ILE A 32 -4.09 18.59 5.19
CA ILE A 32 -4.42 17.32 4.54
C ILE A 32 -3.60 17.14 3.25
N ASN A 33 -3.47 18.19 2.44
CA ASN A 33 -2.65 18.15 1.23
C ASN A 33 -1.17 17.96 1.54
N ASP A 34 -0.62 18.65 2.55
CA ASP A 34 0.76 18.47 2.98
C ASP A 34 1.01 17.05 3.50
N THR A 35 0.06 16.49 4.25
CA THR A 35 0.13 15.11 4.75
C THR A 35 0.06 14.11 3.60
N SER A 36 -0.86 14.30 2.66
CA SER A 36 -1.01 13.49 1.45
C SER A 36 0.26 13.51 0.61
N ASN A 37 0.79 14.69 0.29
CA ASN A 37 2.05 14.85 -0.45
C ASN A 37 3.20 14.12 0.23
N SER A 38 3.34 14.28 1.55
CA SER A 38 4.39 13.61 2.31
C SER A 38 4.28 12.09 2.24
N LEU A 39 3.06 11.54 2.36
CA LEU A 39 2.82 10.09 2.26
C LEU A 39 3.09 9.56 0.86
N LEU A 40 2.64 10.26 -0.18
CA LEU A 40 2.87 9.89 -1.59
C LEU A 40 4.36 9.96 -1.96
N SER A 41 5.10 10.96 -1.47
CA SER A 41 6.57 11.05 -1.62
C SER A 41 7.29 9.92 -0.88
N ILE A 42 6.84 9.54 0.32
CA ILE A 42 7.38 8.37 1.05
C ILE A 42 7.13 7.10 0.23
N ALA A 43 5.91 6.92 -0.30
CA ALA A 43 5.57 5.77 -1.14
C ALA A 43 6.49 5.65 -2.37
N SER A 44 6.71 6.75 -3.07
CA SER A 44 7.60 6.79 -4.24
C SER A 44 9.05 6.47 -3.87
N SER A 45 9.54 7.07 -2.78
CA SER A 45 10.93 6.90 -2.34
C SER A 45 11.21 5.50 -1.79
N LEU A 46 10.23 4.87 -1.14
CA LEU A 46 10.36 3.59 -0.42
C LEU A 46 10.94 2.48 -1.30
N THR A 47 10.41 2.32 -2.51
CA THR A 47 10.82 1.24 -3.43
C THR A 47 12.26 1.38 -3.89
N SER A 48 12.68 2.59 -4.26
CA SER A 48 14.08 2.89 -4.63
C SER A 48 15.03 2.64 -3.46
N ALA A 49 14.60 3.02 -2.26
CA ALA A 49 15.33 2.85 -1.02
C ALA A 49 15.57 1.36 -0.69
N LEU A 50 14.55 0.53 -0.85
CA LEU A 50 14.59 -0.92 -0.65
C LEU A 50 15.49 -1.60 -1.68
N GLN A 51 15.38 -1.21 -2.96
CA GLN A 51 16.22 -1.73 -4.03
C GLN A 51 17.71 -1.50 -3.76
N VAL A 52 18.09 -0.30 -3.32
CA VAL A 52 19.48 0.02 -2.98
C VAL A 52 19.98 -0.83 -1.83
N ALA A 53 19.16 -1.03 -0.79
CA ALA A 53 19.51 -1.84 0.37
C ALA A 53 19.67 -3.34 0.02
N LEU A 54 18.84 -3.86 -0.89
CA LEU A 54 18.92 -5.24 -1.36
C LEU A 54 20.13 -5.49 -2.27
N ASN A 55 20.40 -4.57 -3.20
CA ASN A 55 21.48 -4.75 -4.18
C ASN A 55 22.87 -4.46 -3.60
N ASN A 56 22.96 -3.59 -2.59
CA ASN A 56 24.23 -3.18 -1.99
C ASN A 56 24.10 -3.05 -0.46
N PRO A 57 23.91 -4.17 0.28
CA PRO A 57 23.83 -4.12 1.73
C PRO A 57 25.15 -3.63 2.34
N LEU A 58 25.07 -2.83 3.39
CA LEU A 58 26.26 -2.36 4.10
C LEU A 58 26.91 -3.51 4.86
N SER A 59 28.24 -3.53 4.94
CA SER A 59 28.98 -4.56 5.69
C SER A 59 28.59 -4.62 7.17
N SER A 60 28.24 -3.48 7.77
CA SER A 60 27.70 -3.42 9.13
C SER A 60 26.37 -4.15 9.28
N ASP A 61 25.50 -4.05 8.27
CA ASP A 61 24.19 -4.69 8.26
C ASP A 61 24.37 -6.21 8.06
N LEU A 62 25.27 -6.63 7.16
CA LEU A 62 25.65 -8.04 6.97
C LEU A 62 26.12 -8.66 8.29
N ALA A 63 27.04 -8.00 9.00
CA ALA A 63 27.58 -8.50 10.27
C ALA A 63 26.52 -8.55 11.38
N ALA A 64 25.68 -7.52 11.50
CA ALA A 64 24.60 -7.47 12.49
C ALA A 64 23.55 -8.56 12.25
N ASN A 65 23.16 -8.78 10.99
CA ASN A 65 22.20 -9.80 10.61
C ASN A 65 22.75 -11.21 10.83
N LEU A 66 24.00 -11.46 10.44
CA LEU A 66 24.67 -12.72 10.71
C LEU A 66 24.72 -13.03 12.22
N ASN A 67 25.07 -12.04 13.04
CA ASN A 67 25.10 -12.19 14.49
C ASN A 67 23.71 -12.47 15.08
N TYR A 68 22.69 -11.75 14.60
CA TYR A 68 21.30 -11.98 15.01
C TYR A 68 20.84 -13.40 14.69
N ALA A 69 21.03 -13.86 13.45
CA ALA A 69 20.58 -15.19 13.04
C ALA A 69 21.40 -16.32 13.68
N THR A 70 22.68 -16.09 13.98
CA THR A 70 23.49 -17.04 14.77
C THR A 70 22.95 -17.15 16.20
N THR A 71 22.61 -16.02 16.83
CA THR A 71 22.10 -15.98 18.20
C THR A 71 20.71 -16.61 18.32
N ASN A 72 19.87 -16.46 17.29
CA ASN A 72 18.48 -16.92 17.26
C ASN A 72 18.27 -18.14 16.36
N TYR A 73 19.33 -18.90 16.07
CA TYR A 73 19.32 -19.98 15.06
C TYR A 73 18.18 -20.98 15.27
N ASN A 74 17.98 -21.43 16.51
CA ASN A 74 16.97 -22.44 16.81
C ASN A 74 15.55 -21.93 16.52
N ASP A 75 15.26 -20.69 16.89
CA ASP A 75 13.92 -20.11 16.72
C ASP A 75 13.62 -19.83 15.24
N LEU A 76 14.65 -19.50 14.46
CA LEU A 76 14.52 -19.20 13.04
C LEU A 76 14.49 -20.45 12.16
N TYR A 77 15.25 -21.49 12.50
CA TYR A 77 15.54 -22.60 11.56
C TYR A 77 15.15 -23.98 12.10
N ASN A 78 15.01 -24.15 13.42
CA ASN A 78 14.62 -25.44 14.03
C ASN A 78 13.15 -25.45 14.49
N VAL A 79 12.38 -24.41 14.17
CA VAL A 79 10.94 -24.34 14.38
C VAL A 79 10.24 -24.37 13.03
N LEU A 80 9.22 -25.20 12.89
CA LEU A 80 8.30 -25.13 11.75
C LEU A 80 7.40 -23.90 11.93
N PRO A 81 7.54 -22.85 11.09
CA PRO A 81 6.70 -21.68 11.20
C PRO A 81 5.24 -22.03 10.86
N SER A 82 4.31 -21.29 11.45
CA SER A 82 2.88 -21.43 11.17
C SER A 82 2.49 -20.99 9.75
N ASP A 83 3.32 -20.13 9.15
CA ASP A 83 3.19 -19.66 7.79
C ASP A 83 4.26 -20.34 6.92
N PRO A 84 3.86 -21.17 5.94
CA PRO A 84 4.78 -21.92 5.07
C PRO A 84 5.75 -21.04 4.29
N ASP A 85 5.41 -19.78 3.99
CA ASP A 85 6.28 -18.86 3.25
C ASP A 85 7.53 -18.45 4.04
N ASN A 86 7.54 -18.72 5.35
CA ASN A 86 8.67 -18.45 6.25
C ASN A 86 9.56 -19.68 6.50
N ILE A 87 9.31 -20.82 5.86
CA ILE A 87 10.18 -21.99 5.98
C ILE A 87 11.53 -21.67 5.34
N VAL A 88 12.60 -21.78 6.11
CA VAL A 88 13.97 -21.58 5.62
C VAL A 88 14.68 -22.92 5.46
N TYR A 89 15.16 -23.18 4.25
CA TYR A 89 16.03 -24.32 3.94
C TYR A 89 17.49 -23.90 4.11
N VAL A 90 18.20 -24.57 5.01
CA VAL A 90 19.63 -24.32 5.25
C VAL A 90 20.44 -25.37 4.49
N GLU A 91 21.16 -24.94 3.45
CA GLU A 91 22.18 -25.75 2.75
C GLU A 91 23.59 -25.42 3.27
N GLU A 92 24.61 -26.19 2.86
CA GLU A 92 26.00 -25.84 3.13
C GLU A 92 26.35 -24.52 2.40
N MET A 93 26.42 -23.43 3.17
CA MET A 93 26.80 -22.10 2.71
C MET A 93 28.07 -21.65 3.42
N SER A 94 28.90 -20.86 2.74
CA SER A 94 29.96 -20.09 3.39
C SER A 94 29.38 -19.01 4.31
N SER A 95 30.19 -18.48 5.23
CA SER A 95 29.75 -17.40 6.13
C SER A 95 29.27 -16.15 5.39
N ASP A 96 29.85 -15.85 4.23
CA ASP A 96 29.48 -14.68 3.42
C ASP A 96 28.15 -14.90 2.70
N GLU A 97 27.94 -16.09 2.14
CA GLU A 97 26.66 -16.50 1.55
C GLU A 97 25.54 -16.49 2.59
N TRP A 98 25.85 -16.94 3.81
CA TRP A 98 24.89 -16.93 4.92
C TRP A 98 24.54 -15.51 5.38
N ALA A 99 25.53 -14.62 5.50
CA ALA A 99 25.29 -13.22 5.83
C ALA A 99 24.44 -12.50 4.76
N ALA A 100 24.69 -12.79 3.48
CA ALA A 100 23.90 -12.27 2.37
C ALA A 100 22.46 -12.81 2.39
N TYR A 101 22.29 -14.12 2.60
CA TYR A 101 20.97 -14.76 2.70
C TYR A 101 20.12 -14.16 3.82
N VAL A 102 20.65 -14.09 5.05
CA VAL A 102 19.92 -13.54 6.20
C VAL A 102 19.60 -12.07 5.98
N THR A 103 20.52 -11.30 5.40
CA THR A 103 20.27 -9.89 5.11
C THR A 103 19.13 -9.72 4.10
N ASN A 104 19.09 -10.55 3.06
CA ASN A 104 18.01 -10.55 2.08
C ASN A 104 16.66 -10.89 2.74
N MET A 105 16.62 -11.92 3.59
CA MET A 105 15.43 -12.30 4.37
C MET A 105 14.93 -11.16 5.27
N MET A 106 15.83 -10.51 6.01
CA MET A 106 15.48 -9.40 6.89
C MET A 106 14.97 -8.19 6.09
N GLN A 107 15.61 -7.86 4.96
CA GLN A 107 15.18 -6.76 4.09
C GLN A 107 13.79 -7.01 3.48
N LYS A 108 13.46 -8.27 3.12
CA LYS A 108 12.12 -8.66 2.67
C LYS A 108 11.07 -8.45 3.76
N SER A 109 11.35 -8.89 4.99
CA SER A 109 10.45 -8.68 6.12
C SER A 109 10.19 -7.19 6.40
N ILE A 110 11.24 -6.36 6.30
CA ILE A 110 11.15 -4.91 6.41
C ILE A 110 10.33 -4.32 5.26
N ALA A 111 10.57 -4.75 4.02
CA ALA A 111 9.80 -4.32 2.85
C ALA A 111 8.31 -4.62 3.01
N LYS A 112 7.95 -5.84 3.41
CA LYS A 112 6.57 -6.26 3.69
C LYS A 112 5.92 -5.39 4.77
N THR A 113 6.65 -5.13 5.85
CA THR A 113 6.18 -4.27 6.96
C THR A 113 5.91 -2.84 6.49
N LEU A 114 6.86 -2.26 5.75
CA LEU A 114 6.73 -0.89 5.22
C LEU A 114 5.58 -0.77 4.22
N ALA A 115 5.45 -1.71 3.29
CA ALA A 115 4.37 -1.72 2.32
C ALA A 115 3.00 -1.84 3.00
N ASN A 116 2.85 -2.73 3.97
CA ASN A 116 1.60 -2.88 4.73
C ASN A 116 1.27 -1.63 5.55
N GLN A 117 2.27 -1.02 6.17
CA GLN A 117 2.06 0.18 6.97
C GLN A 117 1.70 1.38 6.09
N LEU A 118 2.35 1.51 4.93
CA LEU A 118 2.02 2.54 3.94
C LEU A 118 0.58 2.38 3.45
N ALA A 119 0.19 1.17 3.05
CA ALA A 119 -1.18 0.88 2.61
C ALA A 119 -2.20 1.24 3.69
N THR A 120 -1.94 0.84 4.95
CA THR A 120 -2.80 1.21 6.10
C THR A 120 -2.90 2.72 6.27
N THR A 121 -1.79 3.46 6.20
CA THR A 121 -1.80 4.90 6.40
C THR A 121 -2.51 5.64 5.25
N LEU A 122 -2.35 5.18 4.00
CA LEU A 122 -3.07 5.73 2.85
C LEU A 122 -4.56 5.41 2.90
N ASP A 123 -4.94 4.22 3.34
CA ASP A 123 -6.33 3.83 3.57
C ASP A 123 -7.01 4.69 4.63
N THR A 124 -6.30 5.00 5.73
CA THR A 124 -6.78 5.95 6.74
C THR A 124 -6.96 7.36 6.17
N LEU A 125 -6.01 7.84 5.36
CA LEU A 125 -6.13 9.15 4.70
C LEU A 125 -7.34 9.18 3.76
N GLU A 126 -7.48 8.15 2.93
CA GLU A 126 -8.60 7.97 2.00
C GLU A 126 -9.94 8.02 2.75
N SER A 127 -10.07 7.21 3.81
CA SER A 127 -11.28 7.12 4.62
C SER A 127 -11.58 8.42 5.38
N THR A 128 -10.54 9.14 5.80
CA THR A 128 -10.66 10.47 6.42
C THR A 128 -11.21 11.50 5.44
N LEU A 129 -10.65 11.56 4.23
CA LEU A 129 -11.10 12.47 3.18
C LEU A 129 -12.57 12.24 2.86
N ALA A 130 -12.97 10.97 2.78
CA ALA A 130 -14.34 10.59 2.52
C ALA A 130 -15.29 10.95 3.65
N ALA A 131 -14.97 10.58 4.89
CA ALA A 131 -15.76 10.94 6.05
C ALA A 131 -15.98 12.46 6.15
N ARG A 132 -14.97 13.28 5.80
CA ARG A 132 -15.10 14.75 5.75
C ARG A 132 -16.07 15.21 4.67
N ALA A 133 -15.95 14.69 3.45
CA ALA A 133 -16.83 15.05 2.34
C ALA A 133 -18.30 14.72 2.66
N ILE A 134 -18.54 13.52 3.18
CA ILE A 134 -19.88 13.04 3.58
C ILE A 134 -20.44 13.91 4.71
N ALA A 135 -19.67 14.14 5.78
CA ALA A 135 -20.13 14.90 6.95
C ALA A 135 -20.45 16.38 6.63
N THR A 136 -19.80 16.94 5.61
CA THR A 136 -20.02 18.32 5.18
C THR A 136 -21.07 18.45 4.06
N GLY A 137 -21.58 17.31 3.55
CA GLY A 137 -22.49 17.28 2.41
C GLY A 137 -21.86 17.81 1.12
N ASN A 138 -20.53 17.79 1.01
CA ASN A 138 -19.80 18.26 -0.17
C ASN A 138 -19.76 17.16 -1.25
N LEU A 139 -20.92 16.83 -1.80
CA LEU A 139 -21.11 15.79 -2.81
C LEU A 139 -21.68 16.40 -4.11
N PRO A 140 -21.20 16.00 -5.31
CA PRO A 140 -20.09 15.08 -5.57
C PRO A 140 -18.77 15.60 -5.01
N TYR A 141 -17.98 14.69 -4.46
CA TYR A 141 -16.63 14.98 -4.02
C TYR A 141 -15.62 14.38 -4.99
N TYR A 142 -14.62 15.17 -5.35
CA TYR A 142 -13.46 14.71 -6.08
C TYR A 142 -12.18 15.27 -5.45
N TYR A 143 -11.26 14.37 -5.15
CA TYR A 143 -9.93 14.68 -4.67
C TYR A 143 -8.91 13.99 -5.57
N SER A 144 -7.87 14.71 -5.96
CA SER A 144 -6.71 14.11 -6.61
C SER A 144 -5.44 14.77 -6.11
N ASN A 145 -4.44 13.96 -5.81
CA ASN A 145 -3.14 14.46 -5.45
C ASN A 145 -2.03 13.55 -5.96
N TYR A 146 -0.87 14.14 -6.26
CA TYR A 146 0.25 13.47 -6.91
C TYR A 146 1.57 13.98 -6.36
N ALA A 147 2.46 13.06 -5.98
CA ALA A 147 3.82 13.37 -5.61
C ALA A 147 4.77 12.29 -6.15
N ASP A 148 5.82 12.73 -6.85
CA ASP A 148 6.94 11.88 -7.27
C ASP A 148 6.55 10.61 -8.06
N GLY A 149 5.46 10.65 -8.83
CA GLY A 149 4.96 9.51 -9.61
C GLY A 149 4.08 8.54 -8.83
N THR A 150 3.70 8.87 -7.59
CA THR A 150 2.62 8.21 -6.86
C THR A 150 1.43 9.15 -6.79
N GLY A 151 0.23 8.63 -7.05
CA GLY A 151 -1.01 9.40 -7.03
C GLY A 151 -2.07 8.77 -6.15
N MET A 152 -2.98 9.62 -5.69
CA MET A 152 -4.21 9.23 -5.01
C MET A 152 -5.37 9.99 -5.63
N VAL A 153 -6.45 9.28 -5.95
CA VAL A 153 -7.72 9.86 -6.43
C VAL A 153 -8.87 9.29 -5.61
N ILE A 154 -9.80 10.15 -5.22
CA ILE A 154 -10.99 9.77 -4.47
C ILE A 154 -12.19 10.47 -5.10
N ALA A 155 -13.18 9.70 -5.49
CA ALA A 155 -14.46 10.19 -5.98
C ALA A 155 -15.59 9.64 -5.12
N ILE A 156 -16.54 10.48 -4.69
CA ILE A 156 -17.63 10.10 -3.79
C ILE A 156 -18.91 10.76 -4.25
N ASP A 157 -19.91 9.94 -4.55
CA ASP A 157 -21.28 10.36 -4.85
C ASP A 157 -22.18 9.12 -4.89
N ASP A 158 -23.47 9.34 -5.17
CA ASP A 158 -24.39 8.27 -5.54
C ASP A 158 -23.82 7.44 -6.71
N ALA A 159 -24.03 6.13 -6.66
CA ALA A 159 -23.50 5.21 -7.65
C ALA A 159 -23.89 5.59 -9.08
N SER A 160 -25.10 6.12 -9.29
CA SER A 160 -25.57 6.59 -10.59
C SER A 160 -24.70 7.70 -11.22
N TYR A 161 -23.99 8.48 -10.40
CA TYR A 161 -23.05 9.51 -10.86
C TYR A 161 -21.66 8.95 -11.15
N LEU A 162 -21.24 7.93 -10.40
CA LEU A 162 -19.89 7.36 -10.49
C LEU A 162 -19.75 6.24 -11.53
N VAL A 163 -20.81 5.47 -11.81
CA VAL A 163 -20.76 4.44 -12.85
C VAL A 163 -20.62 5.04 -14.24
N GLY A 164 -19.74 4.46 -15.06
CA GLY A 164 -19.42 4.98 -16.39
C GLY A 164 -18.57 6.26 -16.39
N THR A 165 -18.27 6.84 -15.23
CA THR A 165 -17.41 8.02 -15.11
C THR A 165 -15.95 7.57 -14.90
N PRO A 166 -15.03 7.91 -15.83
CA PRO A 166 -13.64 7.51 -15.71
C PRO A 166 -12.94 8.25 -14.57
N GLN A 167 -12.21 7.49 -13.75
CA GLN A 167 -11.33 7.96 -12.69
C GLN A 167 -9.88 7.71 -13.12
N MET A 168 -9.10 8.78 -13.25
CA MET A 168 -7.73 8.69 -13.75
C MET A 168 -6.71 8.89 -12.64
N CYS A 169 -5.87 7.90 -12.40
CA CYS A 169 -4.71 7.96 -11.50
C CYS A 169 -3.42 7.78 -12.30
N ASP A 170 -2.70 8.87 -12.57
CA ASP A 170 -1.52 8.88 -13.43
C ASP A 170 -1.82 8.31 -14.83
N GLU A 171 -1.17 7.21 -15.24
CA GLU A 171 -1.46 6.53 -16.52
C GLU A 171 -2.65 5.57 -16.45
N TRP A 172 -3.20 5.32 -15.26
CA TRP A 172 -4.27 4.35 -15.05
C TRP A 172 -5.64 5.01 -15.21
N ASN A 173 -6.51 4.38 -16.00
CA ASN A 173 -7.91 4.77 -16.13
C ASN A 173 -8.81 3.65 -15.59
N PHE A 174 -9.60 3.96 -14.57
CA PHE A 174 -10.56 3.05 -13.97
C PHE A 174 -11.98 3.53 -14.27
N THR A 175 -12.87 2.64 -14.70
CA THR A 175 -14.27 2.98 -14.96
C THR A 175 -15.14 1.84 -14.50
N LEU A 176 -16.12 2.15 -13.64
CA LEU A 176 -17.13 1.18 -13.26
C LEU A 176 -18.09 0.92 -14.42
N PRO A 177 -18.50 -0.33 -14.66
CA PRO A 177 -19.54 -0.64 -15.64
C PRO A 177 -20.82 0.15 -15.37
N SER A 178 -21.40 0.73 -16.43
CA SER A 178 -22.69 1.42 -16.39
C SER A 178 -23.74 0.63 -17.18
N PRO A 179 -25.02 0.59 -16.74
CA PRO A 179 -25.56 1.19 -15.50
C PRO A 179 -25.21 0.38 -14.24
N VAL A 180 -25.63 0.83 -13.04
CA VAL A 180 -25.32 0.18 -11.75
C VAL A 180 -25.67 -1.31 -11.73
N THR A 181 -26.71 -1.73 -12.46
CA THR A 181 -27.09 -3.15 -12.57
C THR A 181 -26.00 -4.04 -13.19
N HIS A 182 -25.01 -3.47 -13.89
CA HIS A 182 -23.86 -4.20 -14.41
C HIS A 182 -22.78 -4.50 -13.35
N LEU A 183 -22.84 -3.89 -12.17
CA LEU A 183 -21.94 -4.20 -11.04
C LEU A 183 -22.22 -5.57 -10.42
N ASN A 184 -23.35 -6.19 -10.77
CA ASN A 184 -23.73 -7.55 -10.35
C ASN A 184 -23.73 -7.76 -8.83
N THR A 185 -24.13 -6.73 -8.07
CA THR A 185 -24.27 -6.77 -6.61
C THR A 185 -25.59 -6.12 -6.20
N ASN A 186 -26.21 -6.61 -5.13
CA ASN A 186 -27.38 -5.98 -4.51
C ASN A 186 -27.00 -4.93 -3.46
N LEU A 187 -25.71 -4.80 -3.15
CA LEU A 187 -25.19 -3.84 -2.16
C LEU A 187 -25.20 -2.40 -2.70
N ILE A 188 -25.18 -2.24 -4.02
CA ILE A 188 -25.13 -0.94 -4.69
C ILE A 188 -26.40 -0.76 -5.54
N THR A 189 -27.12 0.31 -5.25
CA THR A 189 -28.26 0.81 -6.03
C THR A 189 -27.94 2.18 -6.60
N GLU A 190 -28.77 2.71 -7.49
CA GLU A 190 -28.54 4.01 -8.15
C GLU A 190 -28.31 5.18 -7.16
N THR A 191 -28.90 5.10 -5.96
CA THR A 191 -28.80 6.11 -4.89
C THR A 191 -27.92 5.65 -3.73
N THR A 192 -27.17 4.57 -3.90
CA THR A 192 -26.20 4.16 -2.87
C THR A 192 -25.00 5.08 -2.99
N LEU A 193 -24.71 5.81 -1.92
CA LEU A 193 -23.48 6.60 -1.80
C LEU A 193 -22.28 5.66 -1.76
N ILE A 194 -21.42 5.76 -2.76
CA ILE A 194 -20.20 4.97 -2.84
C ILE A 194 -18.99 5.88 -3.02
N GLN A 195 -17.84 5.32 -2.67
CA GLN A 195 -16.55 5.92 -2.90
C GLN A 195 -15.75 5.04 -3.85
N ILE A 196 -15.07 5.67 -4.80
CA ILE A 196 -14.00 5.06 -5.59
C ILE A 196 -12.68 5.69 -5.12
N GLY A 197 -11.82 4.89 -4.49
CA GLY A 197 -10.45 5.25 -4.14
C GLY A 197 -9.48 4.59 -5.10
N LEU A 198 -8.56 5.37 -5.68
CA LEU A 198 -7.45 4.87 -6.49
C LEU A 198 -6.14 5.31 -5.87
N ILE A 199 -5.19 4.39 -5.76
CA ILE A 199 -3.80 4.69 -5.43
C ILE A 199 -2.94 4.10 -6.54
N CYS A 200 -2.26 4.97 -7.28
CA CYS A 200 -1.34 4.58 -8.34
C CYS A 200 0.10 4.79 -7.89
N TYR A 201 0.94 3.81 -8.16
CA TYR A 201 2.35 3.81 -7.81
C TYR A 201 3.19 3.66 -9.06
N ARG A 202 4.23 4.49 -9.19
CA ARG A 202 5.26 4.31 -10.21
C ARG A 202 5.94 2.94 -10.15
N THR A 203 6.13 2.44 -8.93
CA THR A 203 6.69 1.10 -8.67
C THR A 203 5.85 0.47 -7.57
N ASN A 204 5.46 -0.80 -7.74
CA ASN A 204 4.68 -1.50 -6.73
C ASN A 204 5.45 -1.54 -5.37
N PRO A 205 4.87 -1.03 -4.26
CA PRO A 205 5.54 -1.04 -2.96
C PRO A 205 5.81 -2.45 -2.43
N ARG A 206 5.10 -3.48 -2.94
CA ARG A 206 5.25 -4.89 -2.57
C ARG A 206 6.27 -5.65 -3.41
N THR A 207 6.85 -5.03 -4.45
CA THR A 207 7.84 -5.66 -5.35
C THR A 207 8.95 -6.42 -4.64
N TYR A 208 9.41 -5.89 -3.50
CA TYR A 208 10.55 -6.44 -2.76
C TYR A 208 10.13 -7.23 -1.52
N ALA A 209 8.83 -7.46 -1.32
CA ALA A 209 8.29 -8.25 -0.22
C ALA A 209 8.31 -9.76 -0.53
N ASP A 210 8.15 -10.14 -1.81
CA ASP A 210 8.00 -11.54 -2.22
C ASP A 210 9.23 -12.06 -3.00
N ASN A 211 9.47 -13.38 -2.94
CA ASN A 211 10.58 -14.09 -3.59
C ASN A 211 10.41 -14.27 -5.11
N PHE A 212 9.88 -13.28 -5.82
CA PHE A 212 9.68 -13.39 -7.27
C PHE A 212 10.48 -12.32 -8.00
N ASP A 213 11.29 -12.74 -8.98
CA ASP A 213 11.82 -11.84 -10.00
C ASP A 213 10.63 -11.28 -10.77
N MET A 214 10.21 -10.06 -10.45
CA MET A 214 9.08 -9.44 -11.13
C MET A 214 9.37 -9.34 -12.63
N LEU A 215 8.60 -10.10 -13.42
CA LEU A 215 8.57 -9.98 -14.88
C LEU A 215 8.00 -8.64 -15.35
N ILE A 216 7.24 -7.95 -14.50
CA ILE A 216 6.55 -6.70 -14.80
C ILE A 216 7.13 -5.59 -13.92
N THR A 217 7.88 -4.67 -14.55
CA THR A 217 8.43 -3.46 -13.91
C THR A 217 7.52 -2.23 -14.07
N SER A 218 6.30 -2.40 -14.60
CA SER A 218 5.34 -1.30 -14.73
C SER A 218 4.79 -0.91 -13.35
N GLY A 219 4.18 0.27 -13.28
CA GLY A 219 3.51 0.75 -12.07
C GLY A 219 2.42 -0.20 -11.58
N ALA A 220 1.82 0.14 -10.44
CA ALA A 220 0.72 -0.59 -9.85
C ALA A 220 -0.46 0.34 -9.57
N LEU A 221 -1.67 -0.19 -9.65
CA LEU A 221 -2.90 0.47 -9.24
C LEU A 221 -3.58 -0.38 -8.17
N GLU A 222 -3.87 0.25 -7.03
CA GLU A 222 -4.82 -0.25 -6.04
C GLU A 222 -6.13 0.52 -6.22
N ALA A 223 -7.24 -0.20 -6.40
CA ALA A 223 -8.56 0.38 -6.56
C ALA A 223 -9.47 -0.17 -5.45
N HIS A 224 -10.13 0.73 -4.74
CA HIS A 224 -11.03 0.44 -3.64
C HIS A 224 -12.41 1.01 -3.94
N ILE A 225 -13.44 0.24 -3.60
CA ILE A 225 -14.82 0.71 -3.64
C ILE A 225 -15.37 0.56 -2.23
N LYS A 226 -15.86 1.64 -1.64
CA LYS A 226 -16.34 1.65 -0.26
C LYS A 226 -17.75 2.21 -0.16
N ASP A 227 -18.48 1.78 0.87
CA ASP A 227 -19.77 2.36 1.23
C ASP A 227 -19.60 3.67 2.03
N GLU A 228 -20.72 4.31 2.37
CA GLU A 228 -20.76 5.52 3.20
C GLU A 228 -20.11 5.34 4.60
N ASN A 229 -20.03 4.10 5.09
CA ASN A 229 -19.42 3.73 6.36
C ASN A 229 -17.95 3.29 6.20
N GLN A 230 -17.36 3.47 5.02
CA GLN A 230 -15.98 3.12 4.68
C GLN A 230 -15.69 1.61 4.72
N ASN A 231 -16.72 0.76 4.62
CA ASN A 231 -16.53 -0.68 4.43
C ASN A 231 -16.23 -0.99 2.97
N LEU A 232 -15.25 -1.86 2.73
CA LEU A 232 -14.92 -2.33 1.39
C LEU A 232 -16.11 -3.11 0.79
N ILE A 233 -16.48 -2.74 -0.43
CA ILE A 233 -17.48 -3.45 -1.24
C ILE A 233 -16.73 -4.30 -2.26
N GLU A 234 -16.78 -5.62 -2.09
CA GLU A 234 -16.25 -6.54 -3.08
C GLU A 234 -17.20 -6.65 -4.26
N LEU A 235 -16.72 -6.26 -5.44
CA LEU A 235 -17.43 -6.49 -6.69
C LEU A 235 -17.06 -7.85 -7.27
N VAL A 236 -18.05 -8.71 -7.48
CA VAL A 236 -17.89 -9.91 -8.28
C VAL A 236 -18.05 -9.52 -9.75
N MET A 237 -16.97 -9.00 -10.34
CA MET A 237 -16.96 -8.68 -11.76
C MET A 237 -16.94 -9.97 -12.58
N ASP A 238 -18.01 -10.20 -13.33
CA ASP A 238 -18.04 -11.24 -14.36
C ASP A 238 -17.20 -10.78 -15.56
N LEU A 239 -15.94 -11.22 -15.61
CA LEU A 239 -15.00 -10.89 -16.68
C LEU A 239 -15.50 -11.30 -18.08
N SER A 240 -16.51 -12.17 -18.19
CA SER A 240 -17.12 -12.53 -19.47
C SER A 240 -17.97 -11.42 -20.10
N LYS A 241 -18.24 -10.34 -19.35
CA LYS A 241 -19.02 -9.18 -19.80
C LYS A 241 -18.19 -7.91 -20.03
N VAL A 242 -16.88 -7.97 -19.82
CA VAL A 242 -15.95 -6.82 -19.92
C VAL A 242 -15.06 -6.91 -21.18
N LEU A 243 -15.19 -7.99 -21.97
CA LEU A 243 -14.49 -8.19 -23.24
C LEU A 243 -15.44 -8.15 -24.45
#